data_AF-A0A535IHD7-F1
#
_entry.id   AF-A0A535IHD7-F1
#
_cell.length_a   1.000
_cell.length_b   1.000
_cell.length_c   1.000
_cell.angle_alpha   90.00
_cell.angle_beta   90.00
_cell.angle_gamma   90.00
#
_symmetry.space_group_name_H-M   'P 1'
#
loop_
_entity.id
_entity.type
_entity.pdbx_description
1 polymer ?
#
loop_
_entity_poly.entity_id
_entity_poly.type
_entity_poly.pdbx_seq_one_letter_code
_entity_poly.pdbx_strand_id
1 'polypeptide(L)'
;MTNTVTARLNNVTIAGNTADSDNNGVGDGGGIRIFAGTFEVRNSIIAGNFDNSPSVKHNDCSGLIQSLGHNLIQDSFGCAIGGSTLEDLYGKDPLLAPLADNGGPTRTRALLPGSPAIDAGNPVPSTVDELHACADVDQRGVPRPIGRFCDSGAYEAPLWRFLPLIRR
;
A
#
# COMPACT_ATOMS: atom_id res chain seq x y z
N MET A 1 -29.96 3.34 14.09
CA MET A 1 -29.33 3.03 12.78
C MET A 1 -27.93 3.59 12.81
N THR A 2 -26.91 2.77 13.09
CA THR A 2 -25.50 3.18 12.96
C THR A 2 -25.14 3.07 11.49
N ASN A 3 -24.90 4.20 10.82
CA ASN A 3 -24.29 4.19 9.49
C ASN A 3 -22.86 3.66 9.65
N THR A 4 -22.64 2.39 9.34
CA THR A 4 -21.31 1.82 9.18
C THR A 4 -20.84 2.18 7.77
N VAL A 5 -20.25 3.36 7.63
CA VAL A 5 -19.53 3.70 6.40
C VAL A 5 -18.28 2.83 6.36
N THR A 6 -18.13 2.03 5.30
CA THR A 6 -16.93 1.26 5.03
C THR A 6 -16.09 2.00 4.00
N ALA A 7 -14.83 2.25 4.31
CA ALA A 7 -13.84 2.65 3.32
C ALA A 7 -13.04 1.40 2.91
N ARG A 8 -12.83 1.22 1.60
CA ARG A 8 -12.12 0.08 1.03
C ARG A 8 -10.96 0.57 0.18
N LEU A 9 -9.77 0.05 0.44
CA LEU A 9 -8.59 0.24 -0.40
C LEU A 9 -8.20 -1.06 -1.07
N ASN A 10 -7.96 -1.00 -2.38
CA ASN A 10 -7.44 -2.12 -3.17
C ASN A 10 -6.38 -1.60 -4.14
N ASN A 11 -5.17 -2.19 -4.13
CA ASN A 11 -4.04 -1.75 -4.95
C ASN A 11 -3.72 -0.25 -4.77
N VAL A 12 -3.60 0.22 -3.54
CA VAL A 12 -3.28 1.63 -3.19
C VAL A 12 -1.92 1.73 -2.51
N THR A 13 -1.19 2.83 -2.71
CA THR A 13 0.03 3.15 -1.97
C THR A 13 -0.19 4.41 -1.12
N ILE A 14 -0.02 4.27 0.20
CA ILE A 14 -0.06 5.35 1.18
C ILE A 14 1.35 5.49 1.77
N ALA A 15 2.11 6.46 1.26
CA ALA A 15 3.52 6.60 1.62
C ALA A 15 4.04 8.04 1.57
N GLY A 16 4.88 8.39 2.56
CA GLY A 16 5.46 9.71 2.70
C GLY A 16 4.49 10.78 3.21
N ASN A 17 3.45 10.37 3.93
CA ASN A 17 2.56 11.29 4.64
C ASN A 17 3.08 11.57 6.04
N THR A 18 2.70 12.70 6.63
CA THR A 18 3.16 13.12 7.96
C THR A 18 2.01 13.63 8.81
N ALA A 19 1.80 13.02 9.98
CA ALA A 19 0.96 13.56 11.04
C ALA A 19 1.75 14.54 11.92
N ASP A 20 1.04 15.52 12.51
CA ASP A 20 1.61 16.61 13.31
C ASP A 20 2.66 17.46 12.54
N SER A 21 2.36 17.78 11.27
CA SER A 21 3.22 18.64 10.44
C SER A 21 3.21 20.10 10.92
N ASP A 22 2.17 20.52 11.64
CA ASP A 22 2.06 21.84 12.28
C ASP A 22 2.72 21.90 13.67
N ASN A 23 3.25 20.77 14.16
CA ASN A 23 4.01 20.65 15.40
C ASN A 23 3.24 21.22 16.62
N ASN A 24 1.94 20.95 16.67
CA ASN A 24 1.09 21.29 17.81
C ASN A 24 1.14 20.20 18.90
N GLY A 25 1.83 19.09 18.61
CA GLY A 25 2.03 17.96 19.51
C GLY A 25 0.90 16.93 19.49
N VAL A 26 0.00 17.00 18.51
CA VAL A 26 -1.17 16.12 18.37
C VAL A 26 -1.26 15.58 16.95
N GLY A 27 -1.27 14.26 16.85
CA GLY A 27 -1.42 13.55 15.58
C GLY A 27 -0.99 12.10 15.76
N ASP A 28 -1.67 11.19 15.08
CA ASP A 28 -1.35 9.76 15.03
C ASP A 28 -1.67 9.23 13.64
N GLY A 29 -1.06 8.12 13.25
CA GLY A 29 -1.37 7.45 11.99
C GLY A 29 -0.95 8.29 10.80
N GLY A 30 0.35 8.58 10.71
CA GLY A 30 0.94 9.40 9.65
C GLY A 30 0.46 9.02 8.25
N GLY A 31 0.32 7.72 7.98
CA GLY A 31 -0.36 7.20 6.79
C GLY A 31 -1.89 7.18 6.95
N ILE A 32 -2.38 6.43 7.94
CA ILE A 32 -3.83 6.21 8.16
C ILE A 32 -4.20 6.36 9.63
N ARG A 33 -5.22 7.19 9.92
CA ARG A 33 -5.85 7.24 11.24
C ARG A 33 -7.32 6.84 11.17
N ILE A 34 -7.68 5.75 11.87
CA ILE A 34 -9.05 5.23 11.93
C ILE A 34 -9.62 5.50 13.33
N PHE A 35 -10.52 6.48 13.42
CA PHE A 35 -11.21 6.81 14.68
C PHE A 35 -12.49 5.97 14.88
N ALA A 36 -13.22 5.71 13.80
CA ALA A 36 -14.46 4.94 13.79
C ALA A 36 -14.76 4.40 12.38
N GLY A 37 -15.69 3.46 12.28
CA GLY A 37 -16.09 2.83 11.02
C GLY A 37 -15.24 1.61 10.68
N THR A 38 -15.52 1.01 9.52
CA THR A 38 -14.79 -0.14 9.01
C THR A 38 -13.82 0.32 7.93
N PHE A 39 -12.55 -0.05 8.07
CA PHE A 39 -11.51 0.25 7.10
C PHE A 39 -10.91 -1.05 6.59
N GLU A 40 -11.25 -1.40 5.34
CA GLU A 40 -10.81 -2.64 4.70
C GLU A 40 -9.67 -2.35 3.73
N VAL A 41 -8.62 -3.17 3.76
CA VAL A 41 -7.43 -2.99 2.93
C VAL A 41 -7.04 -4.30 2.28
N ARG A 42 -6.76 -4.27 0.97
CA ARG A 42 -6.21 -5.40 0.22
C ARG A 42 -5.13 -4.94 -0.74
N ASN A 43 -4.13 -5.79 -1.01
CA ASN A 43 -3.08 -5.57 -2.03
C ASN A 43 -2.46 -4.18 -1.97
N SER A 44 -2.37 -3.56 -0.80
CA SER A 44 -2.00 -2.15 -0.68
C SER A 44 -0.72 -2.00 0.12
N ILE A 45 -0.01 -0.91 -0.13
CA ILE A 45 1.21 -0.54 0.59
C ILE A 45 0.89 0.62 1.53
N ILE A 46 1.22 0.47 2.81
CA ILE A 46 1.23 1.55 3.80
C ILE A 46 2.65 1.56 4.39
N ALA A 47 3.45 2.54 4.00
CA ALA A 47 4.88 2.53 4.33
C ALA A 47 5.52 3.91 4.28
N GLY A 48 6.59 4.11 5.05
CA GLY A 48 7.40 5.32 5.00
C GLY A 48 6.61 6.59 5.32
N ASN A 49 5.56 6.49 6.13
CA ASN A 49 4.86 7.65 6.69
C ASN A 49 5.49 8.03 8.04
N PHE A 50 5.09 9.18 8.58
CA PHE A 50 5.71 9.74 9.78
C PHE A 50 4.64 10.27 10.75
N ASP A 51 4.85 10.01 12.03
CA ASP A 51 4.16 10.70 13.10
C ASP A 51 5.17 11.59 13.83
N ASN A 52 4.98 12.91 13.79
CA ASN A 52 5.91 13.86 14.42
C ASN A 52 5.53 14.24 15.86
N SER A 53 4.43 13.73 16.40
CA SER A 53 3.97 14.04 17.76
C SER A 53 4.96 13.59 18.85
N PRO A 54 5.09 14.29 20.00
CA PRO A 54 6.05 13.91 21.05
C PRO A 54 5.67 12.61 21.79
N SER A 55 4.50 12.04 21.49
CA SER A 55 3.98 10.79 22.03
C SER A 55 4.59 9.55 21.35
N VAL A 56 4.05 8.39 21.72
CA VAL A 56 4.29 7.11 21.05
C VAL A 56 4.00 7.27 19.56
N LYS A 57 4.96 6.88 18.71
CA LYS A 57 4.91 7.12 17.27
C LYS A 57 4.08 6.06 16.56
N HIS A 58 3.01 6.47 15.86
CA HIS A 58 2.19 5.60 15.02
C HIS A 58 2.35 6.01 13.55
N ASN A 59 3.49 5.65 12.96
CA ASN A 59 3.94 6.20 11.69
C ASN A 59 3.01 5.85 10.52
N ASP A 60 2.83 4.56 10.23
CA ASP A 60 2.06 4.15 9.07
C ASP A 60 0.57 4.11 9.35
N CYS A 61 0.17 3.72 10.57
CA CYS A 61 -1.24 3.67 10.87
C CYS A 61 -1.58 3.70 12.36
N SER A 62 -2.81 4.12 12.67
CA SER A 62 -3.41 4.10 14.01
C SER A 62 -4.88 3.67 13.94
N GLY A 63 -5.27 2.71 14.78
CA GLY A 63 -6.64 2.18 14.85
C GLY A 63 -6.81 0.77 14.27
N LEU A 64 -8.06 0.35 14.02
CA LEU A 64 -8.38 -1.00 13.54
C LEU A 64 -8.43 -1.06 12.01
N ILE A 65 -7.50 -1.81 11.41
CA ILE A 65 -7.53 -2.18 9.99
C ILE A 65 -8.11 -3.59 9.86
N GLN A 66 -9.09 -3.75 8.98
CA GLN A 66 -9.57 -5.06 8.55
C GLN A 66 -8.81 -5.46 7.28
N SER A 67 -7.82 -6.34 7.43
CA SER A 67 -7.10 -6.85 6.28
C SER A 67 -7.99 -7.81 5.48
N LEU A 68 -7.89 -7.72 4.16
CA LEU A 68 -8.42 -8.70 3.22
C LEU A 68 -7.28 -9.44 2.50
N GLY A 69 -6.05 -9.32 2.99
CA GLY A 69 -4.84 -10.00 2.55
C GLY A 69 -3.95 -9.20 1.60
N HIS A 70 -2.72 -9.72 1.42
CA HIS A 70 -1.72 -9.25 0.46
C HIS A 70 -1.26 -7.79 0.63
N ASN A 71 -1.45 -7.22 1.82
CA ASN A 71 -1.00 -5.88 2.13
C ASN A 71 0.47 -5.86 2.54
N LEU A 72 1.15 -4.74 2.31
CA LEU A 72 2.46 -4.48 2.90
C LEU A 72 2.32 -3.28 3.85
N ILE A 73 2.52 -3.52 5.14
CA ILE A 73 2.52 -2.49 6.19
C ILE A 73 3.92 -2.44 6.80
N GLN A 74 4.67 -1.38 6.54
CA GLN A 74 6.08 -1.31 6.98
C GLN A 74 6.18 -1.16 8.50
N ASP A 75 5.42 -0.26 9.10
CA ASP A 75 5.33 -0.05 10.54
C ASP A 75 3.90 -0.26 11.05
N SER A 76 3.57 -1.50 11.44
CA SER A 76 2.22 -1.82 11.93
C SER A 76 1.96 -1.36 13.36
N PHE A 77 2.94 -0.72 14.03
CA PHE A 77 2.77 -0.26 15.39
C PHE A 77 1.77 0.91 15.45
N GLY A 78 0.81 0.84 16.38
CA GLY A 78 -0.35 1.73 16.44
C GLY A 78 -1.62 1.15 15.82
N CYS A 79 -1.49 0.10 15.01
CA CYS A 79 -2.62 -0.60 14.42
C CYS A 79 -2.98 -1.91 15.12
N ALA A 80 -4.27 -2.10 15.33
CA ALA A 80 -4.84 -3.43 15.49
C ALA A 80 -5.16 -3.95 14.08
N ILE A 81 -4.60 -5.10 13.71
CA ILE A 81 -4.90 -5.73 12.43
C ILE A 81 -5.84 -6.92 12.68
N GLY A 82 -7.03 -6.86 12.08
CA GLY A 82 -8.01 -7.94 12.06
C GLY A 82 -8.26 -8.45 10.64
N GLY A 83 -9.28 -9.30 10.49
CA GLY A 83 -9.70 -9.82 9.19
C GLY A 83 -8.83 -10.98 8.70
N SER A 84 -8.75 -11.14 7.39
CA SER A 84 -7.93 -12.17 6.74
C SER A 84 -6.57 -11.58 6.40
N THR A 85 -5.54 -11.89 7.20
CA THR A 85 -4.18 -11.38 7.01
C THR A 85 -3.32 -12.27 6.09
N LEU A 86 -3.97 -12.97 5.16
CA LEU A 86 -3.32 -13.91 4.26
C LEU A 86 -2.26 -13.19 3.42
N GLU A 87 -1.01 -13.68 3.49
CA GLU A 87 0.14 -13.12 2.75
C GLU A 87 0.38 -11.61 2.97
N ASP A 88 -0.11 -11.05 4.07
CA ASP A 88 0.31 -9.70 4.47
C ASP A 88 1.79 -9.69 4.87
N LEU A 89 2.49 -8.64 4.47
CA LEU A 89 3.89 -8.40 4.75
C LEU A 89 4.03 -7.27 5.78
N TYR A 90 4.69 -7.57 6.90
CA TYR A 90 4.95 -6.61 7.97
C TYR A 90 6.44 -6.35 8.14
N GLY A 91 6.84 -5.11 8.45
CA GLY A 91 8.24 -4.79 8.76
C GLY A 91 9.18 -4.85 7.56
N LYS A 92 8.66 -4.82 6.32
CA LYS A 92 9.44 -4.86 5.08
C LYS A 92 9.50 -3.49 4.43
N ASP A 93 10.68 -3.14 3.90
CA ASP A 93 10.81 -1.97 3.04
C ASP A 93 10.17 -2.28 1.68
N PRO A 94 9.15 -1.53 1.23
CA PRO A 94 8.54 -1.75 -0.08
C PRO A 94 9.46 -1.35 -1.24
N LEU A 95 10.62 -0.73 -0.97
CA LEU A 95 11.55 -0.23 -1.98
C LEU A 95 10.85 0.68 -2.99
N LEU A 96 10.13 1.68 -2.46
CA LEU A 96 9.44 2.68 -3.27
C LEU A 96 10.42 3.73 -3.78
N ALA A 97 10.37 4.02 -5.08
CA ALA A 97 10.99 5.20 -5.65
C ALA A 97 10.31 6.49 -5.11
N PRO A 98 10.98 7.65 -5.21
CA PRO A 98 10.34 8.93 -4.95
C PRO A 98 9.06 9.14 -5.78
N LEU A 99 8.13 9.95 -5.28
CA LEU A 99 6.94 10.34 -6.03
C LEU A 99 7.36 11.11 -7.29
N ALA A 100 7.09 10.54 -8.45
CA ALA A 100 7.54 11.07 -9.73
C ALA A 100 6.48 10.92 -10.81
N ASP A 101 6.69 11.58 -11.94
CA ASP A 101 5.93 11.32 -13.15
C ASP A 101 6.45 10.01 -13.78
N ASN A 102 5.71 8.92 -13.56
CA ASN A 102 5.99 7.62 -14.17
C ASN A 102 5.01 7.31 -15.31
N GLY A 103 4.38 8.35 -15.87
CA GLY A 103 3.27 8.26 -16.82
C GLY A 103 1.90 8.18 -16.15
N GLY A 104 0.85 8.30 -16.96
CA GLY A 104 -0.55 8.31 -16.51
C GLY A 104 -1.06 9.69 -16.06
N PRO A 105 -2.25 9.75 -15.44
CA PRO A 105 -2.89 11.02 -15.08
C PRO A 105 -2.33 11.67 -13.80
N THR A 106 -1.59 10.93 -12.97
CA THR A 106 -1.07 11.39 -11.68
C THR A 106 0.33 10.86 -11.40
N ARG A 107 1.11 11.57 -10.59
CA ARG A 107 2.41 11.06 -10.10
C ARG A 107 2.20 9.81 -9.24
N THR A 108 3.14 8.88 -9.33
CA THR A 108 3.11 7.60 -8.59
C THR A 108 4.47 7.32 -7.96
N ARG A 109 4.53 6.36 -7.04
CA ARG A 109 5.77 5.82 -6.49
C ARG A 109 6.04 4.46 -7.13
N ALA A 110 7.04 4.40 -8.01
CA ALA A 110 7.40 3.15 -8.69
C ALA A 110 8.01 2.14 -7.71
N LEU A 111 7.82 0.84 -7.98
CA LEU A 111 8.51 -0.23 -7.25
C LEU A 111 9.92 -0.42 -7.82
N LEU A 112 10.93 -0.40 -6.96
CA LEU A 112 12.32 -0.58 -7.36
C LEU A 112 12.70 -2.07 -7.47
N PRO A 113 13.78 -2.37 -8.23
CA PRO A 113 14.60 -3.58 -8.13
C PRO A 113 14.57 -4.34 -6.80
N GLY A 114 13.86 -5.48 -6.76
CA GLY A 114 13.80 -6.40 -5.62
C GLY A 114 12.70 -6.09 -4.60
N SER A 115 11.77 -5.18 -4.91
CA SER A 115 10.65 -4.85 -4.01
C SER A 115 9.88 -6.11 -3.59
N PRO A 116 9.60 -6.30 -2.29
CA PRO A 116 8.77 -7.40 -1.80
C PRO A 116 7.29 -7.24 -2.17
N ALA A 117 6.88 -6.09 -2.72
CA ALA A 117 5.52 -5.87 -3.19
C ALA A 117 5.29 -6.39 -4.62
N ILE A 118 6.36 -6.78 -5.33
CA ILE A 118 6.26 -7.30 -6.69
C ILE A 118 5.71 -8.73 -6.68
N ASP A 119 4.74 -9.03 -7.54
CA ASP A 119 4.02 -10.31 -7.61
C ASP A 119 3.42 -10.74 -6.25
N ALA A 120 3.18 -9.79 -5.33
CA ALA A 120 2.70 -10.08 -3.97
C ALA A 120 1.18 -9.97 -3.81
N GLY A 121 0.49 -9.42 -4.81
CA GLY A 121 -0.95 -9.26 -4.83
C GLY A 121 -1.71 -10.58 -4.93
N ASN A 122 -3.01 -10.50 -4.67
CA ASN A 122 -3.91 -11.63 -4.71
C ASN A 122 -3.92 -12.24 -6.13
N PRO A 123 -3.68 -13.56 -6.28
CA PRO A 123 -3.58 -14.22 -7.58
C PRO A 123 -4.92 -14.42 -8.29
N VAL A 124 -6.03 -14.11 -7.61
CA VAL A 124 -7.38 -14.30 -8.11
C VAL A 124 -7.70 -13.23 -9.18
N PRO A 125 -8.18 -13.62 -10.38
CA PRO A 125 -8.51 -12.66 -11.44
C PRO A 125 -9.52 -11.59 -11.00
N SER A 126 -9.49 -10.43 -11.63
CA SER A 126 -10.40 -9.31 -11.33
C SER A 126 -11.89 -9.69 -11.45
N THR A 127 -12.22 -10.64 -12.32
CA THR A 127 -13.60 -11.01 -12.68
C THR A 127 -14.34 -11.89 -11.67
N VAL A 128 -13.68 -12.36 -10.61
CA VAL A 128 -14.22 -13.38 -9.69
C VAL A 128 -14.50 -12.87 -8.27
N ASP A 129 -14.11 -11.63 -7.94
CA ASP A 129 -14.48 -10.96 -6.69
C ASP A 129 -15.00 -9.55 -7.01
N GLU A 130 -16.08 -9.13 -6.34
CA GLU A 130 -16.64 -7.77 -6.42
C GLU A 130 -15.61 -6.68 -6.11
N LEU A 131 -14.58 -7.01 -5.32
CA LEU A 131 -13.48 -6.11 -5.02
C LEU A 131 -12.40 -6.04 -6.10
N HIS A 132 -12.52 -6.83 -7.17
CA HIS A 132 -11.50 -7.01 -8.21
C HIS A 132 -10.15 -7.31 -7.57
N ALA A 133 -10.02 -8.50 -6.98
CA ALA A 133 -8.89 -8.89 -6.13
C ALA A 133 -7.51 -8.60 -6.75
N CYS A 134 -7.41 -8.57 -8.07
CA CYS A 134 -6.33 -7.91 -8.78
C CYS A 134 -6.98 -6.86 -9.69
N ALA A 135 -6.77 -5.56 -9.46
CA ALA A 135 -7.41 -4.53 -10.30
C ALA A 135 -6.92 -4.61 -11.75
N ASP A 136 -7.78 -4.36 -12.75
CA ASP A 136 -7.43 -4.56 -14.18
C ASP A 136 -6.26 -3.70 -14.66
N VAL A 137 -6.13 -2.49 -14.08
CA VAL A 137 -5.06 -1.54 -14.39
C VAL A 137 -4.50 -0.91 -13.13
N ASP A 138 -3.26 -0.44 -13.19
CA ASP A 138 -2.65 0.40 -12.16
C ASP A 138 -3.06 1.87 -12.29
N GLN A 139 -2.60 2.73 -11.36
CA GLN A 139 -2.97 4.15 -11.33
C GLN A 139 -2.57 4.91 -12.62
N ARG A 140 -1.64 4.36 -13.41
CA ARG A 140 -1.20 4.94 -14.68
C ARG A 140 -2.02 4.45 -15.87
N GLY A 141 -2.88 3.44 -15.67
CA GLY A 141 -3.59 2.73 -16.73
C GLY A 141 -2.82 1.54 -17.31
N VAL A 142 -1.73 1.09 -16.66
CA VAL A 142 -0.97 -0.09 -17.12
C VAL A 142 -1.75 -1.36 -16.74
N PRO A 143 -1.98 -2.30 -17.68
CA PRO A 143 -2.67 -3.56 -17.39
C PRO A 143 -1.97 -4.39 -16.31
N ARG A 144 -2.76 -5.11 -15.52
CA ARG A 144 -2.29 -6.07 -14.53
C ARG A 144 -2.80 -7.48 -14.83
N PRO A 145 -2.09 -8.54 -14.41
CA PRO A 145 -0.73 -8.50 -13.87
C PRO A 145 0.34 -8.36 -14.96
N ILE A 146 1.47 -7.73 -14.63
CA ILE A 146 2.72 -7.89 -15.38
C ILE A 146 3.64 -8.81 -14.58
N GLY A 147 3.68 -10.08 -14.97
CA GLY A 147 4.42 -11.08 -14.23
C GLY A 147 3.54 -12.27 -13.90
N ARG A 148 3.71 -12.80 -12.69
CA ARG A 148 2.94 -13.94 -12.20
C ARG A 148 1.63 -13.47 -11.57
N PHE A 149 1.68 -12.44 -10.72
CA PHE A 149 0.54 -11.86 -10.01
C PHE A 149 0.64 -10.32 -10.07
N CYS A 150 -0.40 -9.58 -9.70
CA CYS A 150 -0.23 -8.14 -9.63
C CYS A 150 0.63 -7.74 -8.44
N ASP A 151 1.16 -6.54 -8.53
CA ASP A 151 1.89 -5.95 -7.44
C ASP A 151 0.94 -5.37 -6.39
N SER A 152 1.37 -5.43 -5.13
CA SER A 152 0.72 -4.66 -4.07
C SER A 152 1.06 -3.18 -4.26
N GLY A 153 0.06 -2.31 -4.08
CA GLY A 153 0.18 -0.87 -4.26
C GLY A 153 -0.37 -0.35 -5.59
N ALA A 154 -0.16 0.95 -5.81
CA ALA A 154 -0.76 1.70 -6.93
C ALA A 154 0.00 1.56 -8.26
N TYR A 155 1.15 0.87 -8.27
CA TYR A 155 2.06 0.79 -9.40
C TYR A 155 2.35 -0.67 -9.74
N GLU A 156 2.24 -1.02 -11.01
CA GLU A 156 2.65 -2.33 -11.55
C GLU A 156 4.08 -2.24 -12.14
N ALA A 157 5.00 -3.05 -11.62
CA ALA A 157 6.37 -3.12 -12.08
C ALA A 157 6.47 -3.72 -13.49
N PRO A 158 7.33 -3.17 -14.36
CA PRO A 158 7.62 -3.81 -15.63
C PRO A 158 8.45 -5.09 -15.41
N LEU A 159 8.39 -6.02 -16.36
CA LEU A 159 9.34 -7.15 -16.39
C LEU A 159 10.77 -6.64 -16.50
N TRP A 160 11.56 -6.80 -15.45
CA TRP A 160 12.99 -6.52 -15.54
C TRP A 160 13.66 -7.68 -16.25
N ARG A 161 13.87 -7.50 -17.55
CA ARG A 161 14.83 -8.33 -18.27
C ARG A 161 16.19 -7.97 -17.72
N PHE A 162 16.84 -8.88 -17.01
CA PHE A 162 18.28 -8.82 -16.80
C PHE A 162 18.94 -8.93 -18.19
N LEU A 163 19.06 -7.82 -18.89
CA LEU A 163 20.01 -7.71 -19.98
C LEU A 163 21.38 -7.77 -19.31
N PRO A 164 22.17 -8.84 -19.50
CA PRO A 164 23.53 -8.85 -18.97
C PRO A 164 24.24 -7.60 -19.51
N LEU A 165 24.78 -6.80 -18.61
CA LEU A 165 25.66 -5.69 -18.94
C LEU A 165 26.90 -6.27 -19.63
N ILE A 166 26.85 -6.46 -20.95
CA ILE A 166 28.05 -6.60 -21.76
C ILE A 166 28.65 -5.20 -21.81
N ARG A 167 29.58 -4.91 -20.89
CA ARG A 167 30.49 -3.78 -21.06
C ARG A 167 31.27 -4.04 -22.35
N ARG A 168 31.10 -3.15 -23.33
CA ARG A 168 32.08 -2.98 -24.42
C ARG A 168 33.24 -2.14 -23.89
#